data_AF-A0A966D707-F1
#
_entry.id   AF-A0A966D707-F1
#
_cell.length_a   1.000
_cell.length_b   1.000
_cell.length_c   1.000
_cell.angle_alpha   90.00
_cell.angle_beta   90.00
_cell.angle_gamma   90.00
#
_symmetry.space_group_name_H-M   'P 1'
#
loop_
_entity.id
_entity.type
_entity.pdbx_description
1 polymer ?
#
loop_
_entity_poly.entity_id
_entity_poly.type
_entity_poly.pdbx_seq_one_letter_code
_entity_poly.pdbx_strand_id
1 'polypeptide(L)'
;MPNMKKIKTKIKSVSNMKQITKALEVVATVKLQKIKKQTENYRDFMSDFLKIMNVVRFKLNVLNTNKLDPMGRRLIIVMSSDKGLCGNLNSKLFKHIFQKYNDIKDNVDIFCI
;
A
#
# COMPACT_ATOMS: atom_id res chain seq x y z
N MET A 1 -25.59 40.83 -1.12
CA MET A 1 -24.21 41.15 -0.65
C MET A 1 -23.63 39.97 0.11
N PRO A 2 -22.35 39.61 -0.08
CA PRO A 2 -21.72 38.58 0.75
C PRO A 2 -21.74 39.04 2.21
N ASN A 3 -22.46 38.30 3.05
CA ASN A 3 -22.66 38.63 4.45
C ASN A 3 -21.34 38.42 5.21
N MET A 4 -20.79 39.49 5.81
CA MET A 4 -19.52 39.46 6.57
C MET A 4 -19.47 38.36 7.64
N LYS A 5 -20.63 38.01 8.21
CA LYS A 5 -20.78 36.88 9.14
C LYS A 5 -20.42 35.54 8.49
N LYS A 6 -20.84 35.30 7.24
CA LYS A 6 -20.51 34.06 6.50
C LYS A 6 -19.01 33.93 6.25
N ILE A 7 -18.34 35.04 5.91
CA ILE A 7 -16.89 35.06 5.70
C ILE A 7 -16.15 34.68 7.00
N LYS A 8 -16.52 35.32 8.12
CA LYS A 8 -15.93 35.00 9.44
C LYS A 8 -16.14 33.52 9.82
N THR A 9 -17.32 32.97 9.58
CA THR A 9 -17.59 31.54 9.82
C THR A 9 -16.73 30.62 8.95
N LYS A 10 -16.55 30.94 7.66
CA LYS A 10 -15.71 30.15 6.75
C LYS A 10 -14.24 30.17 7.19
N ILE A 11 -13.71 31.33 7.60
CA ILE A 11 -12.36 31.46 8.14
C ILE A 11 -12.17 30.56 9.37
N LYS A 12 -13.13 30.60 10.31
CA LYS A 12 -13.09 29.74 11.50
C LYS A 12 -13.11 28.25 11.14
N SER A 13 -13.97 27.85 10.19
CA SER A 13 -14.05 26.46 9.73
C SER A 13 -12.74 25.96 9.10
N VAL A 14 -12.15 26.76 8.19
CA VAL A 14 -10.86 26.41 7.55
C VAL A 14 -9.72 26.38 8.57
N SER A 15 -9.70 27.32 9.53
CA SER A 15 -8.70 27.33 10.61
C SER A 15 -8.78 26.07 11.47
N ASN A 16 -9.99 25.64 11.85
CA ASN A 16 -10.20 24.41 12.60
C ASN A 16 -9.76 23.18 11.79
N MET A 17 -10.13 23.11 10.50
CA MET A 17 -9.73 22.02 9.62
C MET A 17 -8.20 21.94 9.48
N LYS A 18 -7.51 23.09 9.40
CA LYS A 18 -6.03 23.16 9.36
C LYS A 18 -5.40 22.56 10.63
N GLN A 19 -5.96 22.82 11.80
CA GLN A 19 -5.45 22.25 13.05
C GLN A 19 -5.64 20.72 13.09
N ILE A 20 -6.82 20.23 12.66
CA ILE A 20 -7.12 18.80 12.61
C ILE A 20 -6.19 18.08 11.63
N THR A 21 -6.01 18.62 10.41
CA THR A 21 -5.11 18.00 9.42
C THR A 21 -3.66 18.04 9.88
N LYS A 22 -3.23 19.10 10.58
CA LYS A 22 -1.87 19.17 11.12
C LYS A 22 -1.63 18.11 12.20
N ALA A 23 -2.61 17.88 13.08
CA ALA A 23 -2.52 16.81 14.07
C ALA A 23 -2.47 15.42 13.40
N LEU A 24 -3.30 15.19 12.38
CA LEU A 24 -3.30 13.94 11.61
C LEU A 24 -1.95 13.70 10.91
N GLU A 25 -1.34 14.73 10.34
CA GLU A 25 -0.01 14.67 9.71
C GLU A 25 1.05 14.18 10.71
N VAL A 26 1.07 14.76 11.93
CA VAL A 26 2.00 14.36 12.98
C VAL A 26 1.77 12.92 13.41
N VAL A 27 0.52 12.52 13.63
CA VAL A 27 0.17 11.13 14.02
C VAL A 27 0.58 10.13 12.93
N ALA A 28 0.31 10.44 11.67
CA ALA A 28 0.70 9.60 10.55
C ALA A 28 2.22 9.48 10.44
N THR A 29 2.94 10.58 10.66
CA THR A 29 4.41 10.61 10.63
C THR A 29 5.01 9.73 11.72
N VAL A 30 4.51 9.82 12.95
CA VAL A 30 4.97 8.98 14.08
C VAL A 30 4.71 7.50 13.81
N LYS A 31 3.53 7.15 13.28
CA LYS A 31 3.21 5.76 12.89
C LYS A 31 4.15 5.25 11.79
N LEU A 32 4.41 6.07 10.77
CA LEU A 32 5.33 5.72 9.69
C LEU A 32 6.75 5.49 10.21
N GLN A 33 7.26 6.35 11.10
CA GLN A 33 8.58 6.20 11.71
C GLN A 33 8.67 4.91 12.54
N LYS A 34 7.63 4.58 13.32
CA LYS A 34 7.57 3.34 14.08
C LYS A 34 7.65 2.11 13.16
N ILE A 35 6.86 2.10 12.09
CA ILE A 35 6.85 1.00 11.12
C ILE A 35 8.20 0.90 10.41
N LYS A 36 8.78 2.02 9.96
CA LYS A 36 10.11 2.04 9.32
C LYS A 36 11.18 1.41 10.20
N LYS A 37 11.24 1.80 11.48
CA LYS A 37 12.20 1.23 12.44
C LYS A 37 11.99 -0.28 12.63
N GLN A 38 10.74 -0.74 12.69
CA GLN A 38 10.45 -2.17 12.75
C GLN A 38 10.93 -2.88 11.48
N THR A 39 10.64 -2.34 10.29
CA THR A 39 11.07 -2.91 9.01
C THR A 39 12.59 -2.96 8.88
N GLU A 40 13.31 -1.94 9.34
CA GLU A 40 14.78 -1.92 9.37
C GLU A 40 15.34 -3.08 10.20
N ASN A 41 14.78 -3.32 11.40
CA ASN A 41 15.20 -4.45 12.24
C ASN A 41 14.95 -5.82 11.58
N TYR A 42 13.92 -5.94 10.72
CA TYR A 42 13.64 -7.17 9.99
C TYR A 42 14.51 -7.37 8.74
N ARG A 43 15.23 -6.33 8.30
CA ARG A 43 15.93 -6.33 7.00
C ARG A 43 17.05 -7.35 6.95
N ASP A 44 17.86 -7.42 8.01
CA ASP A 44 19.01 -8.32 8.07
C ASP A 44 18.55 -9.78 8.14
N PHE A 45 17.56 -10.07 8.99
CA PHE A 45 16.92 -11.38 9.04
C PHE A 45 16.38 -11.81 7.67
N MET A 46 15.67 -10.93 6.97
CA MET A 46 15.14 -11.24 5.64
C MET A 46 16.25 -11.46 4.61
N SER A 47 17.37 -10.75 4.71
CA SER A 47 18.52 -10.97 3.83
C SER A 47 19.06 -12.39 4.00
N ASP A 48 19.30 -12.83 5.23
CA ASP A 48 19.86 -14.15 5.50
C ASP A 48 18.86 -15.27 5.20
N PHE A 49 17.58 -15.06 5.52
CA PHE A 49 16.51 -15.98 5.13
C PHE A 49 16.46 -16.19 3.61
N LEU A 50 16.52 -15.10 2.83
CA LEU A 50 16.53 -15.20 1.36
C LEU A 50 17.79 -15.89 0.82
N LYS A 51 18.95 -15.70 1.45
CA LYS A 51 20.19 -16.45 1.09
C LYS A 51 19.98 -17.95 1.29
N ILE A 52 19.46 -18.36 2.45
CA ILE A 52 19.18 -19.77 2.74
C ILE A 52 18.17 -20.34 1.75
N MET A 53 17.06 -19.63 1.49
CA MET A 53 16.05 -20.05 0.53
C MET A 53 16.61 -20.22 -0.89
N ASN A 54 17.54 -19.36 -1.32
CA ASN A 54 18.21 -19.51 -2.61
C ASN A 54 19.09 -20.77 -2.66
N VAL A 55 19.82 -21.08 -1.59
CA VAL A 55 20.63 -22.31 -1.49
C VAL A 55 19.73 -23.55 -1.52
N VAL A 56 18.63 -23.53 -0.77
CA VAL A 56 17.63 -24.61 -0.75
C VAL A 56 17.04 -24.83 -2.14
N ARG A 57 16.62 -23.75 -2.83
CA ARG A 57 16.08 -23.83 -4.19
C ARG A 57 17.08 -24.48 -5.16
N PHE A 58 18.35 -24.10 -5.08
CA PHE A 58 19.38 -24.63 -5.98
C PHE A 58 19.73 -26.10 -5.67
N LYS A 59 19.90 -26.45 -4.39
CA LYS A 59 20.36 -27.79 -3.98
C LYS A 59 19.28 -28.85 -4.05
N LEU A 60 18.05 -28.52 -3.67
CA LEU A 60 16.96 -29.48 -3.56
C LEU A 60 16.01 -29.46 -4.77
N ASN A 61 16.19 -28.52 -5.71
CA ASN A 61 15.34 -28.31 -6.89
C ASN A 61 13.82 -28.22 -6.58
N VAL A 62 13.49 -27.94 -5.32
CA VAL A 62 12.14 -27.63 -4.83
C VAL A 62 11.91 -26.13 -4.95
N LEU A 63 10.65 -25.71 -5.07
CA LEU A 63 10.26 -24.31 -5.30
C LEU A 63 10.72 -23.77 -6.67
N ASN A 64 10.55 -24.57 -7.73
CA ASN A 64 10.72 -24.12 -9.10
C ASN A 64 9.58 -23.15 -9.50
N THR A 65 9.70 -21.90 -9.07
CA THR A 65 8.78 -20.81 -9.45
C THR A 65 8.86 -20.43 -10.94
N ASN A 66 9.80 -21.02 -11.68
CA ASN A 66 10.01 -20.77 -13.10
C ASN A 66 9.01 -21.48 -14.03
N LYS A 67 8.20 -22.41 -13.49
CA LYS A 67 7.06 -22.99 -14.22
C LYS A 67 5.78 -22.26 -13.84
N LEU A 68 5.70 -20.98 -14.21
CA LEU A 68 4.40 -20.31 -14.27
C LEU A 68 3.66 -20.92 -15.46
N ASP A 69 2.59 -21.66 -15.19
CA ASP A 69 1.68 -22.12 -16.23
C ASP A 69 1.08 -20.87 -16.93
N PRO A 70 1.35 -20.66 -18.23
CA PRO A 70 0.80 -19.53 -18.96
C PRO A 70 -0.73 -19.52 -18.97
N MET A 71 -1.35 -20.69 -18.86
CA MET A 71 -2.81 -20.88 -18.82
C MET A 71 -3.35 -21.02 -17.39
N GLY A 72 -2.47 -21.01 -16.38
CA GLY A 72 -2.85 -21.14 -14.98
C GLY A 72 -3.59 -19.90 -14.45
N ARG A 73 -4.58 -20.15 -13.59
CA ARG A 73 -5.30 -19.08 -12.87
C ARG A 73 -4.35 -18.37 -11.91
N ARG A 74 -4.39 -17.04 -11.86
CA ARG A 74 -3.48 -16.21 -11.05
C ARG A 74 -4.21 -15.58 -9.87
N LEU A 75 -3.67 -15.74 -8.67
CA LEU A 75 -4.13 -15.01 -7.48
C LEU A 75 -3.35 -13.70 -7.33
N ILE A 76 -4.05 -12.58 -7.32
CA ILE A 76 -3.49 -11.26 -7.00
C ILE A 76 -3.89 -10.90 -5.57
N ILE A 77 -2.90 -10.81 -4.69
CA ILE A 77 -3.10 -10.28 -3.33
C ILE A 77 -2.85 -8.77 -3.37
N VAL A 78 -3.89 -7.99 -3.10
CA VAL A 78 -3.85 -6.52 -3.16
C VAL A 78 -3.84 -5.99 -1.74
N MET A 79 -2.75 -5.34 -1.32
CA MET A 79 -2.71 -4.67 -0.02
C MET A 79 -3.05 -3.19 -0.18
N SER A 80 -4.19 -2.80 0.37
CA SER A 80 -4.74 -1.46 0.33
C SER A 80 -4.76 -0.83 1.73
N SER A 81 -5.35 0.36 1.86
CA SER A 81 -5.51 1.03 3.15
C SER A 81 -6.97 1.10 3.57
N ASP A 82 -7.26 0.76 4.82
CA ASP A 82 -8.61 0.84 5.42
C ASP A 82 -9.17 2.26 5.47
N LYS A 83 -8.27 3.26 5.51
CA LYS A 83 -8.62 4.68 5.72
C LYS A 83 -8.24 5.52 4.52
N GLY A 84 -9.07 6.53 4.23
CA GLY A 84 -8.81 7.55 3.21
C GLY A 84 -7.83 8.64 3.66
N LEU A 85 -7.92 9.81 3.02
CA LEU A 85 -7.03 10.97 3.23
C LEU A 85 -5.54 10.69 2.92
N CYS A 86 -5.26 9.68 2.10
CA CYS A 86 -3.93 9.25 1.69
C CYS A 86 -3.51 9.74 0.28
N GLY A 87 -4.23 10.74 -0.26
CA GLY A 87 -4.00 11.25 -1.61
C GLY A 87 -4.35 10.23 -2.68
N ASN A 88 -3.43 9.96 -3.61
CA ASN A 88 -3.65 9.09 -4.76
C ASN A 88 -3.18 7.64 -4.58
N LEU A 89 -2.81 7.24 -3.36
CA LEU A 89 -2.14 5.96 -3.09
C LEU A 89 -2.97 4.76 -3.58
N ASN A 90 -4.19 4.60 -3.07
CA ASN A 90 -5.08 3.49 -3.48
C ASN A 90 -5.47 3.60 -4.96
N SER A 91 -5.76 4.82 -5.45
CA SER A 91 -6.11 5.03 -6.86
C SER A 91 -4.99 4.63 -7.82
N LYS A 92 -3.74 4.92 -7.48
CA LYS A 92 -2.57 4.52 -8.28
C LYS A 92 -2.36 3.01 -8.25
N LEU A 93 -2.54 2.38 -7.08
CA LEU A 93 -2.48 0.93 -6.90
C LEU A 93 -3.48 0.21 -7.82
N PHE A 94 -4.76 0.57 -7.75
CA PHE A 94 -5.80 -0.08 -8.56
C PHE A 94 -5.65 0.20 -10.05
N LYS A 95 -5.22 1.42 -10.44
CA LYS A 95 -4.90 1.71 -11.85
C LYS A 95 -3.78 0.84 -12.38
N HIS A 96 -2.73 0.62 -11.58
CA HIS A 96 -1.61 -0.23 -11.98
C HIS A 96 -2.04 -1.70 -12.15
N ILE A 97 -2.84 -2.23 -11.22
CA ILE A 97 -3.38 -3.59 -11.30
C ILE A 97 -4.24 -3.74 -12.54
N PHE A 98 -5.16 -2.79 -12.76
CA PHE A 98 -6.02 -2.80 -13.92
C PHE A 98 -5.20 -2.78 -15.21
N GLN A 99 -4.24 -1.87 -15.37
CA GLN A 99 -3.41 -1.79 -16.58
C GLN A 99 -2.60 -3.07 -16.84
N LYS A 100 -2.09 -3.72 -15.79
CA LYS A 100 -1.19 -4.87 -15.93
C LYS A 100 -1.93 -6.18 -16.19
N TYR A 101 -3.17 -6.31 -15.72
CA TYR A 101 -3.93 -7.56 -15.74
C TYR A 101 -5.27 -7.44 -16.46
N ASN A 102 -5.50 -6.36 -17.20
CA ASN A 102 -6.73 -6.14 -17.97
C ASN A 102 -7.00 -7.26 -18.98
N ASP A 103 -5.94 -7.83 -19.56
CA ASP A 103 -6.01 -8.77 -20.68
C ASP A 103 -6.28 -10.22 -20.25
N ILE A 104 -6.21 -10.50 -18.94
CA ILE A 104 -6.39 -11.85 -18.37
C ILE A 104 -7.47 -11.90 -17.29
N LYS A 105 -8.48 -11.02 -17.36
CA LYS A 105 -9.53 -10.88 -16.34
C LYS A 105 -10.21 -12.19 -15.97
N ASP A 106 -10.45 -13.06 -16.96
CA ASP A 106 -11.19 -14.31 -16.75
C ASP A 106 -10.36 -15.38 -15.98
N ASN A 107 -9.04 -15.21 -15.91
CA ASN A 107 -8.11 -16.13 -15.27
C ASN A 107 -7.42 -15.53 -14.03
N VAL A 108 -8.03 -14.53 -13.39
CA VAL A 108 -7.46 -13.85 -12.23
C VAL A 108 -8.45 -13.84 -11.06
N ASP A 109 -8.00 -14.32 -9.90
CA ASP A 109 -8.68 -14.11 -8.62
C ASP A 109 -8.00 -12.96 -7.88
N ILE A 110 -8.79 -12.11 -7.23
CA ILE A 110 -8.29 -10.96 -6.48
C ILE A 110 -8.66 -11.13 -5.01
N PHE A 111 -7.66 -11.09 -4.14
CA PHE A 111 -7.83 -11.05 -2.70
C PHE A 111 -7.31 -9.72 -2.15
N CYS A 112 -8.23 -8.87 -1.71
CA CYS A 112 -7.90 -7.56 -1.15
C CYS A 112 -7.72 -7.66 0.38
N ILE A 113 -6.64 -7.04 0.86
CA ILE A 113 -6.30 -6.83 2.26
C ILE A 113 -6.34 -5.33 2.54
#